data_AF-K5WZA8-F1
#
_entry.id   AF-K5WZA8-F1
#
_cell.length_a   1.000
_cell.length_b   1.000
_cell.length_c   1.000
_cell.angle_alpha   90.00
_cell.angle_beta   90.00
_cell.angle_gamma   90.00
#
_symmetry.space_group_name_H-M   'P 1'
#
loop_
_entity.id
_entity.type
_entity.pdbx_description
1 polymer ?
#
loop_
_entity_poly.entity_id
_entity_poly.type
_entity_poly.pdbx_seq_one_letter_code
_entity_poly.pdbx_strand_id
1 'polypeptide(L)'
;LLAHSNRKRPWDLMPWTRERKMPAVEAILDSEGNSCNTEDKLFETLHNTYNAADNREVDVSSMYKEIEEFEEREWVKFSVQEFHDALKNCAKNTAPEPDHVSW
;
A
#
# COMPACT_ATOMS: atom_id res chain seq x y z
N LEU A 1 31.50 25.42 23.37
CA LEU A 1 30.98 24.17 23.96
C LEU A 1 29.50 24.05 23.61
N LEU A 2 29.18 23.49 22.44
CA LEU A 2 27.80 23.17 22.09
C LEU A 2 27.55 21.72 22.51
N ALA A 3 26.70 21.57 23.51
CA ALA A 3 26.23 20.27 23.97
C ALA A 3 25.61 19.53 22.79
N HIS A 4 26.26 18.44 22.37
CA HIS A 4 25.68 17.51 21.41
C HIS A 4 24.43 16.92 22.09
N SER A 5 23.25 17.40 21.67
CA SER A 5 21.98 16.90 22.17
C SER A 5 21.85 15.44 21.72
N ASN A 6 22.18 14.52 22.63
CA ASN A 6 22.19 13.09 22.45
C ASN A 6 20.76 12.51 22.43
N ARG A 7 19.81 13.19 21.79
CA ARG A 7 18.42 12.76 21.69
C ARG A 7 18.21 11.99 20.40
N LYS A 8 18.49 10.70 20.45
CA LYS A 8 18.01 9.74 19.46
C LYS A 8 16.48 9.73 19.48
N ARG A 9 15.84 9.80 18.31
CA ARG A 9 14.38 9.70 18.17
C ARG A 9 13.94 8.32 18.62
N PRO A 10 12.73 8.16 19.19
CA PRO A 10 12.25 6.86 19.67
C PRO A 10 12.33 5.73 18.61
N TRP A 11 12.20 6.07 17.33
CA TRP A 11 12.29 5.12 16.22
C TRP A 11 13.71 4.87 15.69
N ASP A 12 14.75 5.58 16.15
CA ASP A 12 16.14 5.33 15.73
C ASP A 12 16.64 3.92 16.12
N LEU A 13 15.93 3.23 17.01
CA LEU A 13 16.19 1.83 17.36
C LEU A 13 15.61 0.83 16.34
N MET A 14 14.63 1.26 15.55
CA MET A 14 13.90 0.39 14.64
C MET A 14 14.82 -0.10 13.51
N PRO A 15 14.72 -1.37 13.09
CA PRO A 15 15.56 -1.90 12.02
C PRO A 15 15.46 -1.11 10.71
N TRP A 16 14.30 -0.49 10.44
CA TRP A 16 14.05 0.27 9.22
C TRP A 16 14.60 1.70 9.21
N THR A 17 15.02 2.24 10.36
CA THR A 17 15.64 3.58 10.46
C THR A 17 17.16 3.54 10.39
N ARG A 18 17.75 2.34 10.49
CA ARG A 18 19.19 2.14 10.33
C ARG A 18 19.59 2.36 8.88
N GLU A 19 20.83 2.82 8.67
CA GLU A 19 21.43 2.88 7.34
C GLU A 19 21.37 1.47 6.70
N ARG A 20 20.62 1.36 5.61
CA ARG A 20 20.57 0.12 4.84
C ARG A 20 21.82 0.08 3.98
N LYS A 21 22.68 -0.91 4.25
CA LYS A 21 23.73 -1.25 3.30
C LYS A 21 23.05 -1.60 1.98
N MET A 22 23.42 -0.91 0.91
CA MET A 22 22.98 -1.31 -0.42
C MET A 22 23.39 -2.77 -0.62
N PRO A 23 22.49 -3.64 -1.10
CA PRO A 23 22.90 -4.98 -1.49
C PRO A 23 24.03 -4.88 -2.52
N ALA A 24 24.85 -5.93 -2.61
CA ALA A 24 25.81 -6.04 -3.70
C ALA A 24 25.05 -5.85 -5.01
N VAL A 25 25.61 -5.06 -5.93
CA VAL A 25 24.97 -4.82 -7.23
C VAL A 25 24.79 -6.16 -7.92
N GLU A 26 23.54 -6.61 -8.04
CA GLU A 26 23.19 -7.80 -8.80
C GLU A 26 22.97 -7.41 -10.26
N ALA A 27 23.52 -8.22 -11.17
CA ALA A 27 23.26 -8.02 -12.59
C ALA A 27 21.79 -8.35 -12.89
N ILE A 28 21.13 -7.53 -13.70
CA ILE A 28 19.80 -7.85 -14.22
C ILE A 28 19.94 -9.05 -15.15
N LEU A 29 19.17 -10.10 -14.87
CA LEU A 29 19.16 -11.35 -15.64
C LEU A 29 17.90 -11.43 -16.49
N ASP A 30 18.02 -11.99 -17.69
CA ASP A 30 16.87 -12.34 -18.51
C ASP A 30 16.11 -13.56 -17.94
N SER A 31 15.00 -13.92 -18.57
CA SER A 31 14.18 -15.09 -18.19
C SER A 31 14.93 -16.43 -18.27
N GLU A 32 16.06 -16.47 -18.98
CA GLU A 32 16.92 -17.65 -19.16
C GLU A 32 18.13 -17.64 -18.18
N GLY A 33 18.27 -16.59 -17.38
CA GLY A 33 19.34 -16.43 -16.39
C GLY A 33 20.63 -15.81 -16.93
N ASN A 34 20.65 -15.27 -18.14
CA ASN A 34 21.80 -14.58 -18.70
C ASN A 34 21.84 -13.10 -18.30
N SER A 35 23.03 -12.55 -18.10
CA SER A 35 23.20 -11.13 -17.77
C SER A 35 22.84 -10.21 -18.95
N CYS A 36 21.97 -9.23 -18.70
CA CYS A 36 21.59 -8.21 -19.68
C CYS A 36 22.62 -7.07 -19.69
N ASN A 37 23.55 -7.10 -20.66
CA ASN A 37 24.64 -6.12 -20.78
C ASN A 37 24.44 -5.10 -21.90
N THR A 38 23.33 -5.17 -22.64
CA THR A 38 22.97 -4.22 -23.71
C THR A 38 21.69 -3.48 -23.35
N GLU A 39 21.58 -2.22 -23.77
CA GLU A 39 20.44 -1.35 -23.47
C GLU A 39 19.10 -1.97 -23.96
N ASP A 40 19.08 -2.49 -25.19
CA ASP A 40 17.89 -3.15 -25.75
C ASP A 40 17.44 -4.35 -24.91
N LYS A 41 18.39 -5.20 -24.47
CA LYS A 41 18.07 -6.38 -23.65
C LYS A 41 17.60 -5.98 -22.25
N LEU A 42 18.18 -4.92 -21.68
CA LEU A 42 17.75 -4.39 -20.39
C LEU A 42 16.32 -3.87 -20.48
N PHE A 43 16.00 -3.09 -21.52
CA PHE A 43 14.65 -2.59 -21.75
C PHE A 43 13.66 -3.74 -21.92
N GLU A 44 13.93 -4.69 -22.80
CA GLU A 44 13.06 -5.85 -23.03
C GLU A 44 12.84 -6.67 -21.76
N THR A 45 13.90 -6.90 -20.98
CA THR A 45 13.79 -7.67 -19.72
C THR A 45 12.90 -6.95 -18.71
N LEU A 46 13.10 -5.64 -18.53
CA LEU A 46 12.26 -4.84 -17.63
C LEU A 46 10.83 -4.72 -18.15
N HIS A 47 10.66 -4.49 -19.45
CA HIS A 47 9.36 -4.38 -20.07
C HIS A 47 8.56 -5.68 -19.91
N ASN A 48 9.16 -6.83 -20.21
CA ASN A 48 8.51 -8.13 -20.08
C ASN A 48 8.25 -8.51 -18.61
N THR A 49 9.12 -8.16 -17.67
CA THR A 49 8.89 -8.46 -16.24
C THR A 49 7.70 -7.70 -15.66
N TYR A 50 7.56 -6.41 -15.97
CA TYR A 50 6.45 -5.60 -15.45
C TYR A 50 5.17 -5.71 -16.27
N ASN A 51 5.27 -6.01 -17.57
CA ASN A 51 4.14 -6.08 -18.50
C ASN A 51 3.89 -7.50 -19.02
N ALA A 52 4.28 -8.53 -18.28
CA ALA A 52 4.10 -9.95 -18.67
C ALA A 52 2.64 -10.36 -18.96
N ALA A 53 1.67 -9.53 -18.53
CA ALA A 53 0.24 -9.72 -18.72
C ALA A 53 -0.36 -8.84 -19.83
N ASP A 54 0.42 -7.96 -20.49
CA ASP A 54 -0.08 -6.99 -21.46
C ASP A 54 -0.84 -7.64 -22.63
N ASN A 55 -0.35 -8.80 -23.08
CA ASN A 55 -0.97 -9.56 -24.18
C ASN A 55 -1.92 -10.67 -23.70
N ARG A 56 -2.28 -10.71 -22.41
CA ARG A 56 -3.25 -11.71 -21.90
C ARG A 56 -4.64 -11.11 -21.97
N GLU A 57 -5.51 -11.72 -22.77
CA GLU A 57 -6.93 -11.41 -22.71
C GLU A 57 -7.45 -11.72 -21.30
N VAL A 58 -7.95 -10.70 -20.61
CA VAL A 58 -8.61 -10.87 -19.31
C VAL A 58 -10.07 -11.15 -19.59
N ASP A 59 -10.53 -12.38 -19.31
CA ASP A 59 -11.96 -12.69 -19.32
C ASP A 59 -12.65 -12.00 -18.15
N VAL A 60 -13.12 -10.78 -18.38
CA VAL A 60 -13.91 -10.04 -17.40
C VAL A 60 -15.22 -10.74 -17.09
N SER A 61 -15.72 -11.62 -17.98
CA SER A 61 -16.99 -12.33 -17.78
C SER A 61 -16.89 -13.34 -16.65
N SER A 62 -15.71 -13.93 -16.40
CA SER A 62 -15.51 -14.83 -15.25
C SER A 62 -15.54 -14.08 -13.92
N MET A 63 -15.07 -12.82 -13.88
CA MET A 63 -15.10 -12.00 -12.66
C MET A 63 -16.53 -11.71 -12.17
N TYR A 64 -17.50 -11.59 -13.09
CA TYR A 64 -18.89 -11.32 -12.74
C TYR A 64 -19.70 -12.58 -12.42
N LYS A 65 -19.25 -13.78 -12.81
CA LYS A 65 -19.97 -15.03 -12.57
C LYS A 65 -19.89 -15.51 -11.12
N GLU A 66 -18.85 -15.11 -10.40
CA GLU A 66 -18.58 -15.59 -9.03
C GLU A 66 -19.03 -14.61 -7.94
N ILE A 67 -19.59 -13.46 -8.32
CA ILE A 67 -20.16 -12.54 -7.33
C ILE A 67 -21.55 -13.08 -6.97
N GLU A 68 -21.61 -13.76 -5.83
CA GLU A 68 -22.88 -14.15 -5.22
C GLU A 68 -23.71 -12.87 -4.98
N GLU A 69 -24.87 -12.79 -5.62
CA GLU A 69 -25.83 -11.71 -5.35
C GLU A 69 -26.29 -11.87 -3.90
N PHE A 70 -25.74 -11.05 -3.01
CA PHE A 70 -26.22 -10.96 -1.65
C PHE A 70 -27.58 -10.28 -1.65
N GLU A 71 -28.52 -10.86 -0.91
CA GLU A 71 -29.78 -10.19 -0.57
C GLU A 71 -29.48 -8.77 -0.06
N GLU A 72 -30.19 -7.79 -0.61
CA GLU A 72 -30.04 -6.39 -0.19
C GLU A 72 -30.35 -6.31 1.31
N ARG A 73 -29.32 -6.08 2.13
CA ARG A 73 -29.52 -5.88 3.57
C ARG A 73 -30.25 -4.57 3.76
N GLU A 74 -31.49 -4.65 4.23
CA GLU A 74 -32.25 -3.46 4.61
C GLU A 74 -31.46 -2.61 5.61
N TRP A 75 -31.47 -1.30 5.40
CA TRP A 75 -30.90 -0.37 6.36
C TRP A 75 -31.70 -0.41 7.66
N VAL A 76 -31.04 -0.74 8.76
CA VAL A 76 -31.67 -0.67 10.09
C VAL A 76 -31.97 0.79 10.40
N LYS A 77 -33.27 1.13 10.42
CA LYS A 77 -33.71 2.46 10.85
C LYS A 77 -33.35 2.65 12.31
N PHE A 78 -32.65 3.73 12.62
CA PHE A 78 -32.35 4.14 13.98
C PHE A 78 -33.13 5.42 14.30
N SER A 79 -33.49 5.54 15.56
CA SER A 79 -34.10 6.72 16.16
C SER A 79 -33.06 7.83 16.39
N VAL A 80 -33.54 9.06 16.49
CA VAL A 80 -32.70 10.22 16.86
C VAL A 80 -32.01 10.01 18.21
N GLN A 81 -32.60 9.21 19.11
CA GLN A 81 -32.01 8.91 20.40
C GLN A 81 -30.80 7.98 20.28
N GLU A 82 -30.90 6.91 19.48
CA GLU A 82 -29.79 5.99 19.21
C GLU A 82 -28.61 6.71 18.55
N PHE A 83 -28.89 7.69 17.68
CA PHE A 83 -27.85 8.54 17.09
C PHE A 83 -27.08 9.33 18.15
N HIS A 84 -27.79 10.02 19.05
CA HIS A 84 -27.14 10.76 20.13
C HIS A 84 -26.41 9.85 21.11
N ASP A 85 -26.94 8.66 21.40
CA ASP A 85 -26.31 7.70 22.29
C ASP A 85 -25.03 7.10 21.69
N ALA A 86 -25.00 6.86 20.38
CA ALA A 86 -23.78 6.48 19.67
C ALA A 86 -22.71 7.59 19.74
N LEU A 87 -23.10 8.85 19.54
CA LEU A 87 -22.19 9.99 19.58
C LEU A 87 -21.62 10.29 20.98
N LYS A 88 -22.31 9.92 22.06
CA LYS A 88 -21.80 10.12 23.44
C LYS A 88 -20.48 9.40 23.69
N ASN A 89 -20.28 8.25 23.05
CA ASN A 89 -19.08 7.43 23.23
C ASN A 89 -17.99 7.70 22.18
N CYS A 90 -18.27 8.53 21.17
CA CYS A 90 -17.26 8.94 20.20
C CYS A 90 -16.24 9.86 20.88
N ALA A 91 -14.94 9.53 20.77
CA ALA A 91 -13.88 10.39 21.25
C ALA A 91 -13.93 11.72 20.49
N LYS A 92 -14.02 12.85 21.20
CA LYS A 92 -13.94 14.20 20.61
C LYS A 92 -12.56 14.55 20.06
N ASN A 93 -11.60 13.63 20.24
CA ASN A 93 -10.16 13.86 20.09
C ASN A 93 -9.52 12.79 19.19
N THR A 94 -10.27 12.03 18.39
CA THR A 94 -9.66 11.41 17.22
C THR A 94 -9.15 12.54 16.36
N ALA A 95 -7.82 12.71 16.39
CA ALA A 95 -7.15 13.72 15.61
C ALA A 95 -7.63 13.57 14.16
N PRO A 96 -8.00 14.66 13.47
CA PRO A 96 -8.07 14.59 12.02
C PRO A 96 -6.71 14.06 11.56
N GLU A 97 -6.73 13.00 10.75
CA GLU A 97 -5.56 12.69 9.95
C GLU A 97 -5.22 13.94 9.09
N PRO A 98 -4.02 14.02 8.49
CA PRO A 98 -3.57 15.20 7.75
C PRO A 98 -4.49 15.64 6.60
N ASP A 99 -5.50 14.86 6.26
CA ASP A 99 -6.64 15.25 5.45
C ASP A 99 -7.62 16.10 6.27
N HIS A 100 -7.39 17.41 6.17
CA HIS A 100 -8.17 18.51 6.75
C HIS A 100 -9.67 18.52 6.36
N VAL A 101 -10.45 17.53 6.78
CA VAL A 101 -11.91 17.57 6.70
C VAL A 101 -12.45 17.87 8.09
N SER A 102 -12.76 19.14 8.32
CA SER A 102 -13.61 19.56 9.43
C SER A 102 -15.07 19.61 8.97
N TRP A 103 -15.96 19.04 9.78
CA TRP A 103 -17.41 19.13 9.64
C TRP A 103 -17.92 20.58 9.70
#